data_AF-A0A645HC01-F1
#
_entry.id   AF-A0A645HC01-F1
#
_cell.length_a   1.000
_cell.length_b   1.000
_cell.length_c   1.000
_cell.angle_alpha   90.00
_cell.angle_beta   90.00
_cell.angle_gamma   90.00
#
_symmetry.space_group_name_H-M   'P 1'
#
loop_
_entity.id
_entity.type
_entity.pdbx_description
1 polymer ?
#
loop_
_entity_poly.entity_id
_entity_poly.type
_entity_poly.pdbx_seq_one_letter_code
_entity_poly.pdbx_strand_id
1 'polypeptide(L)'
;MALFGNSEEKAEKASKKVQTFLSSKGLSDLSPGSYKQVENIMTDLAGNGLFKAGMALSFAKAEEQAKVTYLSALVEQNWILIKQQDDILKELKKLNSK
;
A
#
# COMPACT_ATOMS: atom_id res chain seq x y z
N MET A 1 10.92 -8.05 31.73
CA MET A 1 10.09 -8.21 30.50
C MET A 1 9.62 -6.84 30.06
N ALA A 2 10.35 -6.20 29.15
CA ALA A 2 9.97 -4.92 28.55
C ALA A 2 9.09 -5.20 27.33
N LEU A 3 7.78 -5.39 27.54
CA LEU A 3 6.84 -5.78 26.48
C LEU A 3 6.09 -4.59 25.85
N PHE A 4 6.36 -3.37 26.26
CA PHE A 4 5.71 -2.18 25.69
C PHE A 4 6.77 -1.11 25.40
N GLY A 5 7.34 -1.14 24.20
CA GLY A 5 8.14 -0.02 23.68
C GLY A 5 7.31 1.26 23.62
N ASN A 6 8.00 2.39 23.77
CA ASN A 6 7.46 3.75 23.85
C ASN A 6 6.54 4.06 22.64
N SER A 7 5.45 4.79 22.86
CA SER A 7 4.41 5.06 21.84
C SER A 7 4.97 5.82 20.63
N GLU A 8 5.90 6.75 20.85
CA GLU A 8 6.60 7.50 19.81
C GLU A 8 7.45 6.58 18.93
N GLU A 9 8.16 5.62 19.53
CA GLU A 9 9.01 4.67 18.80
C GLU A 9 8.18 3.72 17.91
N LYS A 10 6.95 3.40 18.34
CA LYS A 10 6.00 2.63 17.53
C LYS A 10 5.46 3.41 16.35
N ALA A 11 5.14 4.69 16.53
CA ALA A 11 4.67 5.57 15.47
C ALA A 11 5.76 5.80 14.40
N GLU A 12 7.01 6.01 14.82
CA GLU A 12 8.13 6.19 13.90
C GLU A 12 8.42 4.92 13.08
N LYS A 13 8.37 3.74 13.72
CA LYS A 13 8.49 2.45 13.04
C LYS A 13 7.35 2.20 12.05
N ALA A 14 6.12 2.61 12.38
CA ALA A 14 4.99 2.49 11.48
C ALA A 14 5.18 3.38 10.24
N SER A 15 5.59 4.64 10.43
CA SER A 15 5.87 5.58 9.34
C SER A 15 7.00 5.08 8.41
N LYS A 16 8.10 4.55 8.97
CA LYS A 16 9.19 3.95 8.17
C LYS A 16 8.73 2.73 7.35
N LYS A 17 7.85 1.89 7.92
CA LYS A 17 7.29 0.74 7.18
C LYS A 17 6.41 1.18 6.02
N VAL A 18 5.57 2.21 6.23
CA VAL A 18 4.76 2.81 5.18
C VAL A 18 5.64 3.33 4.05
N GLN A 19 6.67 4.10 4.37
CA GLN A 19 7.59 4.66 3.37
C GLN A 19 8.35 3.58 2.60
N THR A 20 8.76 2.51 3.28
CA THR A 20 9.40 1.34 2.64
C THR A 20 8.43 0.63 1.70
N PHE A 21 7.17 0.45 2.12
CA PHE A 21 6.14 -0.19 1.30
C PHE A 21 5.85 0.64 0.04
N LEU A 22 5.68 1.95 0.18
CA LEU A 22 5.49 2.86 -0.96
C LEU A 22 6.65 2.79 -1.95
N SER A 23 7.87 2.78 -1.44
CA SER A 23 9.07 2.64 -2.26
C SER A 23 9.07 1.30 -3.01
N SER A 24 8.67 0.19 -2.36
CA SER A 24 8.57 -1.12 -3.01
C SER A 24 7.52 -1.18 -4.13
N LYS A 25 6.54 -0.27 -4.12
CA LYS A 25 5.50 -0.14 -5.15
C LYS A 25 5.80 0.92 -6.19
N GLY A 26 6.97 1.57 -6.14
CA GLY A 26 7.33 2.67 -7.04
C GLY A 26 6.53 3.95 -6.81
N LEU A 27 5.96 4.11 -5.61
CA LEU A 27 5.10 5.23 -5.20
C LEU A 27 5.84 6.26 -4.34
N SER A 28 7.16 6.25 -4.35
CA SER A 28 8.02 7.09 -3.50
C SER A 28 7.99 8.58 -3.86
N ASP A 29 7.54 8.95 -5.05
CA ASP A 29 7.55 10.31 -5.58
C ASP A 29 6.13 10.85 -5.88
N LEU A 30 5.08 10.26 -5.31
CA LEU A 30 3.70 10.69 -5.51
C LEU A 30 3.48 12.16 -5.11
N SER A 31 2.57 12.85 -5.81
CA SER A 31 2.14 14.17 -5.36
C SER A 31 1.46 14.12 -3.98
N PRO A 32 1.46 15.22 -3.20
CA PRO A 32 0.90 15.22 -1.85
C PRO A 32 -0.56 14.76 -1.75
N GLY A 33 -1.37 15.05 -2.78
CA GLY A 33 -2.76 14.60 -2.86
C GLY A 33 -2.86 13.08 -3.04
N SER A 34 -2.12 12.54 -4.01
CA SER A 34 -2.05 11.10 -4.28
C SER A 34 -1.48 10.33 -3.08
N TYR A 35 -0.47 10.88 -2.41
CA TYR A 35 0.13 10.28 -1.21
C TYR A 35 -0.92 10.01 -0.12
N LYS A 36 -1.78 11.00 0.19
CA LYS A 36 -2.82 10.85 1.22
C LYS A 36 -3.87 9.80 0.86
N GLN A 37 -4.22 9.69 -0.42
CA GLN A 37 -5.13 8.65 -0.90
C GLN A 37 -4.52 7.26 -0.73
N VAL A 38 -3.25 7.12 -1.07
CA VAL A 38 -2.50 5.86 -0.91
C VAL A 38 -2.35 5.48 0.57
N GLU A 39 -2.11 6.45 1.46
CA GLU A 39 -2.04 6.24 2.92
C GLU A 39 -3.35 5.68 3.50
N ASN A 40 -4.48 6.22 3.06
CA ASN A 40 -5.80 5.70 3.45
C ASN A 40 -6.00 4.26 2.97
N ILE A 41 -5.68 3.97 1.71
CA ILE A 41 -5.80 2.62 1.14
C ILE A 41 -4.92 1.61 1.92
N MET A 42 -3.68 1.98 2.27
CA MET A 42 -2.82 1.10 3.07
C MET A 42 -3.39 0.85 4.46
N THR A 43 -3.98 1.86 5.10
CA THR A 43 -4.62 1.74 6.41
C THR A 43 -5.79 0.75 6.34
N ASP A 44 -6.62 0.85 5.30
CA ASP A 44 -7.75 -0.07 5.08
C ASP A 44 -7.28 -1.50 4.74
N LEU A 45 -6.16 -1.63 4.03
CA LEU A 45 -5.60 -2.93 3.62
C LEU A 45 -4.75 -3.62 4.70
N ALA A 46 -4.28 -2.91 5.73
CA ALA A 46 -3.40 -3.48 6.76
C ALA A 46 -4.04 -4.69 7.48
N GLY A 47 -5.37 -4.71 7.63
CA GLY A 47 -6.12 -5.86 8.14
C GLY A 47 -6.15 -7.06 7.19
N ASN A 48 -6.15 -6.81 5.88
CA ASN A 48 -6.22 -7.86 4.85
C ASN A 48 -4.93 -8.67 4.74
N GLY A 49 -3.77 -8.08 5.02
CA GLY A 49 -2.49 -8.79 5.03
C GLY A 49 -2.45 -9.89 6.11
N LEU A 50 -2.96 -9.57 7.30
CA LEU A 50 -3.09 -10.53 8.40
C LEU A 50 -4.13 -11.62 8.07
N PHE A 51 -5.25 -11.24 7.47
CA PHE A 51 -6.28 -12.18 7.03
C PHE A 51 -5.76 -13.17 5.98
N LYS A 52 -5.02 -12.69 4.98
CA LYS A 52 -4.40 -13.52 3.93
C LYS A 52 -3.38 -14.51 4.51
N ALA A 53 -2.56 -14.07 5.47
CA ALA A 53 -1.63 -14.95 6.17
C ALA A 53 -2.38 -16.02 6.98
N GLY A 54 -3.47 -15.65 7.66
CA GLY A 54 -4.34 -16.58 8.37
C GLY A 54 -4.95 -17.65 7.45
N MET A 55 -5.45 -17.26 6.27
CA MET A 55 -6.00 -18.20 5.28
C MET A 55 -4.95 -19.16 4.72
N ALA A 56 -3.73 -18.69 4.48
CA ALA A 56 -2.63 -19.52 4.02
C ALA A 56 -2.25 -20.60 5.05
N LEU A 57 -2.34 -20.26 6.35
CA LEU A 57 -2.10 -21.19 7.46
C LEU A 57 -3.30 -22.10 7.75
N SER A 58 -4.52 -21.70 7.39
CA SER A 58 -5.74 -22.45 7.70
C SER A 58 -6.10 -23.54 6.70
N PHE A 59 -5.18 -23.92 5.79
CA PHE A 59 -5.45 -24.85 4.68
C PHE A 59 -6.75 -24.50 3.92
N ALA A 60 -7.00 -23.21 3.68
CA ALA A 60 -8.18 -22.76 2.95
C ALA A 60 -8.28 -23.49 1.59
N LYS A 61 -9.51 -23.72 1.10
CA LYS A 61 -9.72 -24.46 -0.16
C LYS A 61 -8.95 -23.79 -1.30
N ALA A 62 -8.44 -24.58 -2.24
CA ALA A 62 -7.66 -24.07 -3.38
C ALA A 62 -8.39 -22.95 -4.15
N GLU A 63 -9.72 -23.04 -4.27
CA GLU A 63 -10.55 -22.00 -4.88
C GLU A 63 -10.51 -20.66 -4.11
N GLU A 64 -10.55 -20.70 -2.79
CA GLU A 64 -10.47 -19.51 -1.94
C GLU A 64 -9.08 -18.87 -2.01
N GLN A 65 -8.03 -19.69 -2.05
CA GLN A 65 -6.67 -19.21 -2.26
C GLN A 65 -6.48 -18.55 -3.64
N ALA A 66 -7.08 -19.12 -4.69
CA ALA A 66 -7.04 -18.54 -6.03
C ALA A 66 -7.75 -17.18 -6.08
N LYS A 67 -8.93 -17.04 -5.44
CA LYS A 67 -9.64 -15.76 -5.33
C LYS A 67 -8.80 -14.69 -4.62
N VAL A 68 -8.19 -15.03 -3.49
CA VAL A 68 -7.31 -14.11 -2.75
C VAL A 68 -6.09 -13.70 -3.58
N THR A 69 -5.52 -14.64 -4.35
CA THR A 69 -4.40 -14.36 -5.25
C THR A 69 -4.80 -13.38 -6.35
N TYR A 70 -5.94 -13.61 -7.01
CA TYR A 70 -6.47 -12.70 -8.03
C TYR A 70 -6.76 -11.31 -7.49
N LEU A 71 -7.42 -11.21 -6.32
CA LEU A 71 -7.67 -9.94 -5.65
C LEU A 71 -6.37 -9.22 -5.30
N SER A 72 -5.33 -9.97 -4.88
CA SER A 72 -4.01 -9.39 -4.62
C SER A 72 -3.41 -8.80 -5.90
N ALA A 73 -3.50 -9.50 -7.04
CA ALA A 73 -3.02 -9.01 -8.33
C ALA A 73 -3.77 -7.75 -8.79
N LEU A 74 -5.08 -7.66 -8.55
CA LEU A 74 -5.86 -6.43 -8.82
C LEU A 74 -5.40 -5.25 -7.96
N VAL A 75 -5.11 -5.48 -6.68
CA VAL A 75 -4.55 -4.44 -5.80
C VAL A 75 -3.19 -3.98 -6.31
N GLU A 76 -2.32 -4.89 -6.75
CA GLU A 76 -1.05 -4.52 -7.38
C GLU A 76 -1.23 -3.68 -8.65
N GLN A 77 -2.18 -4.06 -9.51
CA GLN A 77 -2.53 -3.28 -10.70
C GLN A 77 -3.01 -1.87 -10.34
N ASN A 78 -3.82 -1.73 -9.28
CA ASN A 78 -4.32 -0.42 -8.84
C ASN A 78 -3.18 0.52 -8.43
N TRP A 79 -2.12 0.01 -7.78
CA TRP A 79 -0.94 0.83 -7.45
C TRP A 79 -0.24 1.35 -8.71
N ILE A 80 -0.09 0.51 -9.73
CA ILE A 80 0.49 0.91 -11.02
C ILE A 80 -0.36 2.02 -11.67
N LEU A 81 -1.68 1.86 -11.68
CA LEU A 81 -2.61 2.85 -12.23
C LEU A 81 -2.51 4.20 -11.50
N ILE A 82 -2.43 4.19 -10.16
CA ILE A 82 -2.26 5.41 -9.36
C ILE A 82 -0.97 6.13 -9.75
N LYS A 83 0.15 5.40 -9.89
CA LYS A 83 1.43 5.98 -10.32
C LYS A 83 1.34 6.61 -11.71
N GLN A 84 0.76 5.89 -12.67
CA GLN A 84 0.58 6.38 -14.04
C GLN A 84 -0.28 7.64 -14.09
N GLN A 85 -1.37 7.68 -13.31
CA GLN A 85 -2.24 8.86 -13.22
C GLN A 85 -1.50 10.06 -12.62
N ASP A 86 -0.72 9.87 -11.56
CA ASP A 86 0.09 10.93 -10.94
C ASP A 86 1.12 11.51 -11.92
N ASP A 87 1.79 10.65 -12.68
CA ASP A 87 2.78 11.04 -13.69
C ASP A 87 2.11 11.82 -14.85
N ILE A 88 0.97 11.35 -15.34
CA ILE A 88 0.18 12.08 -16.35
C ILE A 88 -0.20 13.47 -15.84
N LEU A 89 -0.70 13.58 -14.60
CA LEU A 89 -1.07 14.86 -14.00
C LEU A 89 0.13 15.80 -13.85
N LYS A 90 1.31 15.29 -13.50
CA LYS A 90 2.55 16.08 -13.45
C LYS A 90 2.93 16.61 -14.82
N GLU A 91 2.90 15.78 -15.85
CA GLU A 91 3.22 16.20 -17.23
C GLU A 91 2.21 17.21 -17.77
N LEU A 92 0.91 17.02 -17.54
CA LEU A 92 -0.12 17.99 -17.93
C LEU A 92 0.07 19.35 -17.24
N LYS A 93 0.43 19.36 -15.95
CA LYS A 93 0.74 20.61 -15.23
C LYS A 93 1.96 21.32 -15.82
N LYS A 94 3.03 20.58 -16.15
CA LYS A 94 4.23 21.15 -16.80
C LYS A 94 3.88 21.79 -18.14
N LEU A 95 3.04 21.14 -18.94
CA LEU A 95 2.59 21.66 -20.24
C LEU A 95 1.75 22.95 -20.09
N ASN A 96 0.81 22.98 -19.15
CA ASN A 96 -0.06 24.14 -18.93
C ASN A 96 0.63 25.32 -18.21
N SER A 97 1.82 25.12 -17.67
CA SER A 97 2.62 26.18 -17.02
C SER A 97 3.57 26.92 -17.96
N LYS A 98 3.57 26.57 -19.26
CA LYS A 98 4.27 27.27 -20.33
C LYS A 98 3.32 28.22 -21.05
#